data_AF-A0A9X8M5A9-F1
#
_entry.id   AF-A0A9X8M5A9-F1
#
_cell.length_a   1.000
_cell.length_b   1.000
_cell.length_c   1.000
_cell.angle_alpha   90.00
_cell.angle_beta   90.00
_cell.angle_gamma   90.00
#
_symmetry.space_group_name_H-M   'P 1'
#
loop_
_entity.id
_entity.type
_entity.pdbx_description
1 polymer ?
#
loop_
_entity_poly.entity_id
_entity_poly.type
_entity_poly.pdbx_seq_one_letter_code
_entity_poly.pdbx_strand_id
1 'polypeptide(L)'
;MVKEPLITEYELANLRHNSEKEKQVVLEIYRIAFENFLEKEFTSKFLTKKIREQMNRGYDHLAISLMNCNIMENRTSFNFKGMIRKTFSNFFFRSFYNSVVIKWKYWKYRKEVRRIVGICWEDEIIELRMGEIAEEVIFKSDVYLEIIGDLEKSGLRVSVKVDGEIFILLLTWGKWMETDNEES
;
A
#
# COMPACT_ATOMS: atom_id res chain seq x y z
N MET A 1 21.70 -46.36 -1.50
CA MET A 1 21.52 -45.42 -2.63
C MET A 1 21.26 -44.06 -2.04
N VAL A 2 22.21 -43.12 -2.20
CA VAL A 2 22.03 -41.73 -1.76
C VAL A 2 21.16 -41.06 -2.82
N LYS A 3 19.99 -40.54 -2.45
CA LYS A 3 19.16 -39.72 -3.36
C LYS A 3 19.92 -38.41 -3.57
N GLU A 4 20.40 -38.18 -4.80
CA GLU A 4 20.88 -36.86 -5.19
C GLU A 4 19.73 -35.84 -5.02
N PRO A 5 20.02 -34.63 -4.52
CA PRO A 5 19.00 -33.59 -4.41
C PRO A 5 18.48 -33.23 -5.81
N LEU A 6 17.16 -33.15 -5.93
CA LEU A 6 16.44 -32.82 -7.18
C LEU A 6 16.80 -31.46 -7.78
N ILE A 7 17.50 -30.61 -7.02
CA ILE A 7 17.92 -29.26 -7.39
C ILE A 7 19.31 -29.04 -6.78
N THR A 8 20.26 -28.53 -7.57
CA THR A 8 21.60 -28.21 -7.08
C THR A 8 21.59 -26.94 -6.20
N GLU A 9 22.58 -26.79 -5.31
CA GLU A 9 22.72 -25.58 -4.48
C GLU A 9 22.83 -24.28 -5.33
N TYR A 10 23.46 -24.38 -6.50
CA TYR A 10 23.57 -23.29 -7.47
C TYR A 10 22.20 -22.92 -8.08
N GLU A 11 21.40 -23.91 -8.47
CA GLU A 11 20.04 -23.68 -8.97
C GLU A 11 19.13 -23.11 -7.87
N LEU A 12 19.26 -23.59 -6.63
CA LEU A 12 18.55 -23.03 -5.47
C LEU A 12 18.93 -21.56 -5.21
N ALA A 13 20.22 -21.23 -5.27
CA ALA A 13 20.72 -19.87 -5.10
C ALA A 13 20.23 -18.94 -6.22
N ASN A 14 20.23 -19.40 -7.47
CA ASN A 14 19.69 -18.65 -8.60
C ASN A 14 18.18 -18.43 -8.49
N LEU A 15 17.41 -19.46 -8.07
CA LEU A 15 15.97 -19.33 -7.82
C LEU A 15 15.67 -18.33 -6.71
N ARG A 16 16.42 -18.39 -5.59
CA ARG A 16 16.31 -17.41 -4.49
C ARG A 16 16.65 -16.00 -4.97
N HIS A 17 17.72 -15.84 -5.75
CA HIS A 17 18.12 -14.54 -6.26
C HIS A 17 17.10 -13.93 -7.23
N ASN A 18 16.50 -14.76 -8.10
CA ASN A 18 15.45 -14.32 -9.01
C ASN A 18 14.16 -13.98 -8.26
N SER A 19 13.77 -14.80 -7.27
CA SER A 19 12.61 -14.54 -6.42
C SER A 19 12.76 -13.23 -5.62
N GLU A 20 13.96 -12.96 -5.08
CA GLU A 20 14.24 -11.70 -4.39
C GLU A 20 14.15 -10.51 -5.34
N LYS A 21 14.73 -10.62 -6.56
CA LYS A 21 14.59 -9.58 -7.59
C LYS A 21 13.12 -9.33 -7.94
N GLU A 22 12.33 -10.37 -8.12
CA GLU A 22 10.90 -10.24 -8.41
C GLU A 22 10.17 -9.56 -7.24
N LYS A 23 10.45 -9.96 -6.00
CA LYS A 23 9.88 -9.34 -4.79
C LYS A 23 10.17 -7.84 -4.72
N GLN A 24 11.42 -7.44 -4.98
CA GLN A 24 11.83 -6.03 -5.02
C GLN A 24 11.05 -5.23 -6.07
N VAL A 25 10.79 -5.83 -7.24
CA VAL A 25 9.95 -5.18 -8.27
C VAL A 25 8.51 -5.02 -7.81
N VAL A 26 7.94 -6.03 -7.15
CA VAL A 26 6.58 -5.94 -6.59
C VAL A 26 6.51 -4.83 -5.54
N LEU A 27 7.46 -4.78 -4.61
CA LEU A 27 7.52 -3.74 -3.57
C LEU A 27 7.59 -2.32 -4.17
N GLU A 28 8.40 -2.13 -5.21
CA GLU A 28 8.49 -0.84 -5.91
C GLU A 28 7.16 -0.44 -6.56
N ILE A 29 6.41 -1.39 -7.12
CA ILE A 29 5.08 -1.14 -7.69
C ILE A 29 4.08 -0.71 -6.61
N TYR A 30 4.10 -1.37 -5.46
CA TYR A 30 3.29 -0.98 -4.30
C TYR A 30 3.66 0.42 -3.81
N ARG A 31 4.95 0.73 -3.75
CA ARG A 31 5.45 2.06 -3.36
C ARG A 31 4.96 3.16 -4.28
N ILE A 32 5.16 3.01 -5.58
CA ILE A 32 4.71 4.00 -6.58
C ILE A 32 3.19 4.20 -6.49
N ALA A 33 2.43 3.11 -6.33
CA ALA A 33 0.97 3.19 -6.22
C ALA A 33 0.52 3.90 -4.93
N PHE A 34 1.19 3.63 -3.81
CA PHE A 34 0.91 4.25 -2.52
C PHE A 34 1.22 5.74 -2.52
N GLU A 35 2.40 6.14 -2.99
CA GLU A 35 2.81 7.55 -3.06
C GLU A 35 1.85 8.33 -3.98
N ASN A 36 1.50 7.77 -5.15
CA ASN A 36 0.52 8.38 -6.04
C ASN A 36 -0.89 8.50 -5.40
N PHE A 37 -1.28 7.55 -4.54
CA PHE A 37 -2.51 7.65 -3.76
C PHE A 37 -2.45 8.79 -2.73
N LEU A 38 -1.34 8.91 -2.00
CA LEU A 38 -1.15 9.98 -1.02
C LEU A 38 -1.28 11.36 -1.67
N GLU A 39 -0.63 11.55 -2.82
CA GLU A 39 -0.65 12.82 -3.54
C GLU A 39 -2.04 13.19 -4.10
N LYS A 40 -2.81 12.20 -4.59
CA LYS A 40 -4.03 12.48 -5.38
C LYS A 40 -5.32 12.29 -4.61
N GLU A 41 -5.38 11.33 -3.72
CA GLU A 41 -6.61 10.95 -3.01
C GLU A 41 -6.54 11.34 -1.53
N PHE A 42 -5.39 11.18 -0.87
CA PHE A 42 -5.20 11.49 0.56
C PHE A 42 -4.91 12.98 0.85
N THR A 43 -5.75 13.86 0.31
CA THR A 43 -5.54 15.31 0.38
C THR A 43 -6.07 15.93 1.68
N SER A 44 -5.59 17.14 2.02
CA SER A 44 -6.14 17.94 3.14
C SER A 44 -7.65 18.16 3.01
N LYS A 45 -8.16 18.37 1.78
CA LYS A 45 -9.59 18.49 1.49
C LYS A 45 -10.34 17.20 1.80
N PHE A 46 -9.78 16.05 1.43
CA PHE A 46 -10.35 14.75 1.76
C PHE A 46 -10.41 14.56 3.28
N LEU A 47 -9.29 14.76 3.98
CA LEU A 47 -9.19 14.60 5.43
C LEU A 47 -10.14 15.53 6.18
N THR A 48 -10.14 16.82 5.85
CA THR A 48 -11.04 17.81 6.48
C THR A 48 -12.51 17.42 6.31
N LYS A 49 -12.88 16.96 5.11
CA LYS A 49 -14.25 16.49 4.85
C LYS A 49 -14.59 15.29 5.73
N LYS A 50 -13.69 14.30 5.83
CA LYS A 50 -13.92 13.08 6.61
C LYS A 50 -13.95 13.31 8.11
N ILE A 51 -13.05 14.15 8.63
CA ILE A 51 -13.06 14.56 10.03
C ILE A 51 -14.39 15.25 10.38
N ARG A 52 -14.85 16.20 9.56
CA ARG A 52 -16.16 16.85 9.77
C ARG A 52 -17.33 15.87 9.72
N GLU A 53 -17.31 14.90 8.79
CA GLU A 53 -18.33 13.84 8.73
C GLU A 53 -18.38 13.03 10.04
N GLN A 54 -17.23 12.73 10.65
CA GLN A 54 -17.16 12.01 11.92
C GLN A 54 -17.57 12.88 13.12
N MET A 55 -17.12 14.13 13.17
CA MET A 55 -17.54 15.10 14.19
C MET A 55 -19.06 15.30 14.21
N ASN A 56 -19.68 15.43 13.03
CA ASN A 56 -21.14 15.57 12.92
C ASN A 56 -21.91 14.34 13.40
N ARG A 57 -21.24 13.18 13.47
CA ARG A 57 -21.78 11.93 14.01
C ARG A 57 -21.48 11.75 15.50
N GLY A 58 -20.79 12.71 16.13
CA GLY A 58 -20.38 12.64 17.53
C GLY A 58 -19.11 11.82 17.79
N TYR A 59 -18.38 11.44 16.74
CA TYR A 59 -17.11 10.75 16.90
C TYR A 59 -15.94 11.74 16.98
N ASP A 60 -14.96 11.38 17.80
CA ASP A 60 -13.70 12.10 18.04
C ASP A 60 -12.52 11.47 17.29
N HIS A 61 -12.81 10.58 16.34
CA HIS A 61 -11.80 9.82 15.62
C HIS A 61 -12.19 9.55 14.16
N LEU A 62 -11.17 9.28 13.33
CA LEU A 62 -11.27 8.84 11.95
C LEU A 62 -10.32 7.65 11.74
N ALA A 63 -10.89 6.49 11.43
CA ALA A 63 -10.14 5.33 10.96
C ALA A 63 -10.06 5.33 9.43
N ILE A 64 -8.85 5.20 8.90
CA ILE A 64 -8.57 5.05 7.47
C ILE A 64 -7.84 3.72 7.29
N SER A 65 -8.42 2.83 6.50
CA SER A 65 -7.88 1.49 6.29
C SER A 65 -7.24 1.35 4.92
N LEU A 66 -6.07 0.75 4.85
CA LEU A 66 -5.44 0.26 3.62
C LEU A 66 -5.48 -1.26 3.65
N MET A 67 -5.90 -1.90 2.57
CA MET A 67 -6.16 -3.33 2.51
C MET A 67 -5.39 -3.95 1.35
N ASN A 68 -4.89 -5.17 1.56
CA ASN A 68 -4.23 -5.96 0.51
C ASN A 68 -5.03 -7.23 0.12
N CYS A 69 -6.36 -7.17 0.15
CA CYS A 69 -7.25 -8.30 -0.19
C CYS A 69 -8.28 -7.92 -1.26
N ASN A 70 -9.00 -8.87 -1.87
CA ASN A 70 -10.01 -8.62 -2.92
C ASN A 70 -11.36 -8.07 -2.38
N ILE A 71 -11.34 -7.16 -1.40
CA ILE A 71 -12.54 -6.55 -0.84
C ILE A 71 -12.81 -5.19 -1.50
N MET A 72 -14.09 -4.85 -1.68
CA MET A 72 -14.53 -3.58 -2.26
C MET A 72 -14.03 -2.37 -1.46
N GLU A 73 -13.55 -1.35 -2.17
CA GLU A 73 -13.27 -0.03 -1.60
C GLU A 73 -14.56 0.57 -1.01
N ASN A 74 -14.43 1.18 0.18
CA ASN A 74 -15.48 1.93 0.85
C ASN A 74 -14.93 3.31 1.25
N ARG A 75 -15.78 4.17 1.83
CA ARG A 75 -15.51 5.63 1.93
C ARG A 75 -14.21 6.04 2.62
N THR A 76 -13.62 5.17 3.45
CA THR A 76 -12.36 5.39 4.19
C THR A 76 -11.48 4.13 4.18
N SER A 77 -11.70 3.23 3.22
CA SER A 77 -10.99 1.97 3.11
C SER A 77 -10.54 1.79 1.68
N PHE A 78 -9.24 1.67 1.49
CA PHE A 78 -8.59 1.72 0.20
C PHE A 78 -7.82 0.43 -0.06
N ASN A 79 -7.91 -0.06 -1.28
CA ASN A 79 -7.33 -1.33 -1.66
C ASN A 79 -6.05 -1.11 -2.46
N PHE A 80 -4.93 -1.72 -2.07
CA PHE A 80 -3.66 -1.62 -2.79
C PHE A 80 -3.78 -2.10 -4.25
N LYS A 81 -4.52 -3.18 -4.53
CA LYS A 81 -4.79 -3.63 -5.91
C LYS A 81 -5.56 -2.56 -6.68
N GLY A 82 -6.50 -1.88 -6.02
CA GLY A 82 -7.22 -0.72 -6.56
C GLY A 82 -6.31 0.46 -6.87
N MET A 83 -5.41 0.82 -5.95
CA MET A 83 -4.41 1.89 -6.12
C MET A 83 -3.45 1.59 -7.27
N ILE A 84 -2.91 0.37 -7.33
CA ILE A 84 -2.03 -0.09 -8.41
C ILE A 84 -2.80 0.00 -9.73
N ARG A 85 -4.03 -0.51 -9.78
CA ARG A 85 -4.88 -0.40 -10.96
C ARG A 85 -5.08 1.07 -11.34
N LYS A 86 -5.44 1.98 -10.45
CA LYS A 86 -5.66 3.41 -10.79
C LYS A 86 -4.37 4.07 -11.28
N THR A 87 -3.25 3.79 -10.61
CA THR A 87 -1.93 4.35 -10.91
C THR A 87 -1.48 3.93 -12.30
N PHE A 88 -1.52 2.63 -12.58
CA PHE A 88 -1.02 2.09 -13.83
C PHE A 88 -2.08 2.02 -14.94
N SER A 89 -3.39 1.95 -14.67
CA SER A 89 -4.40 2.04 -15.76
C SER A 89 -4.43 3.44 -16.38
N ASN A 90 -4.39 4.50 -15.58
CA ASN A 90 -4.33 5.89 -16.08
C ASN A 90 -2.99 6.20 -16.75
N PHE A 91 -1.88 5.66 -16.24
CA PHE A 91 -0.56 5.83 -16.84
C PHE A 91 -0.46 5.16 -18.21
N PHE A 92 -1.10 4.00 -18.40
CA PHE A 92 -1.13 3.30 -19.68
C PHE A 92 -2.16 3.88 -20.66
N PHE A 93 -3.27 4.46 -20.20
CA PHE A 93 -4.23 5.16 -21.07
C PHE A 93 -3.71 6.50 -21.61
N ARG A 94 -2.99 7.30 -20.81
CA ARG A 94 -2.39 8.56 -21.28
C ARG A 94 -1.10 8.37 -22.12
N SER A 95 -0.45 7.22 -22.02
CA SER A 95 0.84 6.97 -22.70
C SER A 95 0.76 6.59 -24.18
N PHE A 96 -0.42 6.62 -24.81
CA PHE A 96 -0.51 6.63 -26.27
C PHE A 96 -0.06 7.98 -26.88
N TYR A 97 0.03 9.06 -26.09
CA TYR A 97 0.38 10.39 -26.62
C TYR A 97 1.80 10.90 -26.33
N ASN A 98 2.63 10.24 -25.51
CA ASN A 98 4.03 10.67 -25.28
C ASN A 98 4.99 9.50 -24.97
N SER A 99 5.23 8.65 -25.99
CA SER A 99 5.81 7.31 -25.85
C SER A 99 7.35 7.20 -25.81
N VAL A 100 8.11 8.23 -25.40
CA VAL A 100 9.60 8.15 -25.42
C VAL A 100 10.21 8.15 -24.03
N VAL A 101 9.87 9.11 -23.16
CA VAL A 101 10.52 9.24 -21.84
C VAL A 101 10.03 8.19 -20.84
N ILE A 102 8.75 7.83 -20.91
CA ILE A 102 8.14 6.79 -20.07
C ILE A 102 8.61 5.39 -20.49
N LYS A 103 8.88 5.17 -21.80
CA LYS A 103 9.51 3.92 -22.25
C LYS A 103 10.85 3.73 -21.56
N TRP A 104 11.70 4.74 -21.46
CA TRP A 104 13.04 4.52 -20.92
C TRP A 104 13.07 4.21 -19.42
N LYS A 105 12.29 4.91 -18.58
CA LYS A 105 12.27 4.65 -17.12
C LYS A 105 11.48 3.40 -16.72
N TYR A 106 10.43 3.03 -17.46
CA TYR A 106 9.49 1.97 -17.05
C TYR A 106 9.45 0.75 -17.98
N TRP A 107 10.23 0.71 -19.06
CA TRP A 107 10.31 -0.49 -19.91
C TRP A 107 10.87 -1.69 -19.16
N LYS A 108 11.76 -1.46 -18.18
CA LYS A 108 12.33 -2.51 -17.32
C LYS A 108 11.28 -3.29 -16.53
N TYR A 109 10.19 -2.63 -16.10
CA TYR A 109 9.13 -3.23 -15.27
C TYR A 109 7.86 -3.53 -16.05
N ARG A 110 7.87 -3.36 -17.37
CA ARG A 110 6.66 -3.39 -18.20
C ARG A 110 6.01 -4.76 -18.24
N LYS A 111 6.81 -5.84 -18.22
CA LYS A 111 6.30 -7.21 -18.23
C LYS A 111 5.71 -7.56 -16.86
N GLU A 112 6.35 -7.14 -15.80
CA GLU A 112 6.00 -7.37 -14.40
C GLU A 112 4.75 -6.57 -14.01
N VAL A 113 4.68 -5.28 -14.39
CA VAL A 113 3.46 -4.46 -14.24
C VAL A 113 2.32 -5.01 -15.09
N ARG A 114 2.56 -5.47 -16.34
CA ARG A 114 1.51 -6.13 -17.13
C ARG A 114 1.05 -7.44 -16.51
N ARG A 115 1.98 -8.21 -15.93
CA ARG A 115 1.69 -9.42 -15.16
C ARG A 115 0.81 -9.03 -13.97
N ILE A 116 1.22 -8.08 -13.13
CA ILE A 116 0.49 -7.64 -11.94
C ILE A 116 -0.87 -6.99 -12.24
N VAL A 117 -0.93 -6.07 -13.21
CA VAL A 117 -2.18 -5.39 -13.60
C VAL A 117 -3.11 -6.32 -14.39
N GLY A 118 -2.56 -7.24 -15.18
CA GLY A 118 -3.31 -8.27 -15.91
C GLY A 118 -3.82 -9.39 -15.00
N ILE A 119 -3.07 -9.73 -13.95
CA ILE A 119 -3.35 -10.77 -12.94
C ILE A 119 -4.25 -10.29 -11.81
N CYS A 120 -4.69 -9.03 -11.78
CA CYS A 120 -5.87 -8.67 -10.99
C CYS A 120 -7.15 -9.47 -11.39
N TRP A 121 -7.04 -10.47 -12.28
CA TRP A 121 -8.02 -11.48 -12.65
C TRP A 121 -7.66 -12.96 -12.27
N GLU A 122 -6.41 -13.35 -11.95
CA GLU A 122 -6.03 -14.76 -11.66
C GLU A 122 -4.77 -14.94 -10.76
N ASP A 123 -4.94 -15.19 -9.45
CA ASP A 123 -4.09 -15.92 -8.46
C ASP A 123 -2.53 -15.98 -8.49
N GLU A 124 -1.82 -15.25 -9.36
CA GLU A 124 -0.39 -15.52 -9.67
C GLU A 124 0.60 -14.37 -9.34
N ILE A 125 0.24 -13.39 -8.51
CA ILE A 125 1.21 -12.41 -7.98
C ILE A 125 1.76 -12.94 -6.65
N ILE A 126 3.05 -12.68 -6.38
CA ILE A 126 3.61 -12.84 -5.03
C ILE A 126 2.76 -12.01 -4.07
N GLU A 127 1.93 -12.70 -3.28
CA GLU A 127 1.04 -12.09 -2.31
C GLU A 127 1.88 -11.59 -1.13
N LEU A 128 2.27 -10.31 -1.18
CA LEU A 128 2.94 -9.65 -0.07
C LEU A 128 1.96 -9.54 1.09
N ARG A 129 2.39 -9.86 2.31
CA ARG A 129 1.54 -9.65 3.48
C ARG A 129 1.42 -8.16 3.77
N MET A 130 0.30 -7.72 4.34
CA MET A 130 0.16 -6.32 4.75
C MET A 130 1.26 -5.86 5.73
N GLY A 131 1.79 -6.75 6.58
CA GLY A 131 2.96 -6.45 7.41
C GLY A 131 4.20 -6.03 6.59
N GLU A 132 4.51 -6.79 5.53
CA GLU A 132 5.65 -6.49 4.66
C GLU A 132 5.43 -5.18 3.88
N ILE A 133 4.21 -4.94 3.40
CA ILE A 133 3.87 -3.68 2.74
C ILE A 133 3.99 -2.51 3.73
N ALA A 134 3.56 -2.68 4.97
CA ALA A 134 3.69 -1.63 5.99
C ALA A 134 5.17 -1.28 6.22
N GLU A 135 6.02 -2.29 6.44
CA GLU A 135 7.45 -2.13 6.71
C GLU A 135 8.23 -1.56 5.52
N GLU A 136 8.01 -2.09 4.33
CA GLU A 136 8.85 -1.80 3.17
C GLU A 136 8.32 -0.66 2.30
N VAL A 137 7.01 -0.36 2.38
CA VAL A 137 6.37 0.65 1.54
C VAL A 137 5.86 1.82 2.36
N ILE A 138 5.03 1.59 3.38
CA ILE A 138 4.36 2.68 4.08
C ILE A 138 5.34 3.42 5.00
N PHE A 139 5.99 2.71 5.91
CA PHE A 139 6.88 3.31 6.90
C PHE A 139 8.19 3.87 6.31
N LYS A 140 8.54 3.48 5.09
CA LYS A 140 9.69 4.02 4.34
C LYS A 140 9.33 5.15 3.37
N SER A 141 8.06 5.53 3.27
CA SER A 141 7.63 6.63 2.39
C SER A 141 7.83 7.98 3.08
N ASP A 142 8.76 8.79 2.58
CA ASP A 142 9.01 10.14 3.08
C ASP A 142 7.75 11.02 3.02
N VAL A 143 6.96 10.88 1.95
CA VAL A 143 5.69 11.60 1.76
C VAL A 143 4.69 11.24 2.86
N TYR A 144 4.58 9.96 3.20
CA TYR A 144 3.72 9.52 4.29
C TYR A 144 4.17 10.10 5.64
N LEU A 145 5.47 10.00 5.94
CA LEU A 145 6.04 10.50 7.20
C LEU A 145 5.84 12.02 7.36
N GLU A 146 6.00 12.78 6.27
CA GLU A 146 5.73 14.22 6.25
C GLU A 146 4.26 14.52 6.56
N ILE A 147 3.33 13.80 5.89
CA ILE A 147 1.90 13.94 6.14
C ILE A 147 1.56 13.62 7.59
N ILE A 148 2.09 12.54 8.16
CA ILE A 148 1.85 12.20 9.57
C ILE A 148 2.37 13.31 10.49
N GLY A 149 3.59 13.79 10.28
CA GLY A 149 4.16 14.87 11.06
C GLY A 149 3.32 16.15 11.01
N ASP A 150 2.75 16.49 9.85
CA ASP A 150 1.89 17.66 9.71
C ASP A 150 0.51 17.49 10.38
N LEU A 151 -0.03 16.27 10.38
CA LEU A 151 -1.25 15.95 11.13
C LEU A 151 -1.02 16.09 12.64
N GLU A 152 0.11 15.59 13.14
CA GLU A 152 0.47 15.70 14.56
C GLU A 152 0.72 17.15 14.99
N LYS A 153 1.43 17.95 14.18
CA LYS A 153 1.58 19.40 14.40
C LYS A 153 0.25 20.14 14.42
N SER A 154 -0.75 19.62 13.71
CA SER A 154 -2.11 20.17 13.69
C SER A 154 -2.94 19.78 14.92
N GLY A 155 -2.35 19.06 15.89
CA GLY A 155 -2.98 18.66 17.15
C GLY A 155 -3.78 17.36 17.08
N LEU A 156 -3.69 16.61 15.98
CA LEU A 156 -4.26 15.26 15.89
C LEU A 156 -3.30 14.26 16.54
N ARG A 157 -3.83 13.27 17.24
CA ARG A 157 -3.01 12.10 17.60
C ARG A 157 -3.15 11.06 16.51
N VAL A 158 -2.02 10.53 16.08
CA VAL A 158 -1.93 9.51 15.05
C VAL A 158 -1.54 8.19 15.69
N SER A 159 -2.27 7.13 15.38
CA SER A 159 -1.89 5.76 15.76
C SER A 159 -2.08 4.83 14.58
N VAL A 160 -1.28 3.78 14.53
CA VAL A 160 -1.27 2.81 13.42
C VAL A 160 -1.40 1.41 13.99
N LYS A 161 -2.23 0.58 13.35
CA LYS A 161 -2.34 -0.84 13.63
C LYS A 161 -2.29 -1.63 12.32
N VAL A 162 -1.57 -2.76 12.31
CA VAL A 162 -1.70 -3.78 11.27
C VAL A 162 -2.45 -4.95 11.87
N ASP A 163 -3.59 -5.31 11.27
CA ASP A 163 -4.48 -6.38 11.71
C ASP A 163 -4.77 -7.32 10.54
N GLY A 164 -4.02 -8.43 10.48
CA GLY A 164 -4.03 -9.35 9.34
C GLY A 164 -3.64 -8.62 8.04
N GLU A 165 -4.56 -8.59 7.07
CA GLU A 165 -4.36 -7.96 5.76
C GLU A 165 -4.79 -6.49 5.69
N ILE A 166 -4.97 -5.84 6.84
CA ILE A 166 -5.46 -4.47 6.96
C ILE A 166 -4.48 -3.62 7.75
N PHE A 167 -4.02 -2.54 7.15
CA PHE A 167 -3.34 -1.44 7.81
C PHE A 167 -4.37 -0.37 8.18
N ILE A 168 -4.38 0.09 9.43
CA ILE A 168 -5.34 1.06 9.94
C ILE A 168 -4.57 2.25 10.47
N LEU A 169 -4.79 3.42 9.85
CA LEU A 169 -4.41 4.72 10.35
C LEU A 169 -5.57 5.32 11.13
N LEU A 170 -5.39 5.51 12.44
CA LEU A 170 -6.38 6.10 13.32
C LEU A 170 -5.93 7.52 13.71
N LEU A 171 -6.75 8.49 13.33
CA LEU A 171 -6.61 9.90 13.70
C LEU A 171 -7.60 10.23 14.79
N THR A 172 -7.18 10.83 15.90
CA THR A 172 -8.08 11.25 16.98
C THR A 172 -7.91 12.74 17.30
N TRP A 173 -9.03 13.41 17.61
CA TRP A 173 -9.10 14.82 17.99
C TRP A 173 -9.99 14.98 19.23
N GLY A 174 -9.44 14.61 20.38
CA GLY A 174 -10.17 14.65 21.65
C GLY A 174 -9.39 13.93 22.73
N LYS A 175 -9.89 13.97 23.97
CA LYS A 175 -9.39 13.09 25.03
C LYS A 175 -10.00 11.70 24.82
N TRP A 176 -9.37 10.88 23.98
CA TRP A 176 -9.59 9.43 24.07
C TRP A 176 -9.18 9.01 25.49
N MET A 177 -10.16 8.62 26.30
CA MET A 177 -9.93 7.87 27.52
C MET A 177 -9.62 6.45 27.05
N GLU A 178 -8.35 6.05 27.14
CA GLU A 178 -8.02 4.63 27.15
C GLU A 178 -8.82 4.04 28.31
N THR A 179 -9.90 3.31 27.98
CA THR A 179 -10.47 2.38 28.93
C THR A 179 -9.54 1.19 28.88
N ASP A 180 -8.53 1.25 29.74
CA ASP A 180 -7.76 0.09 30.14
C ASP A 180 -8.75 -0.93 30.70
N ASN A 181 -9.28 -1.79 29.82
CA ASN A 181 -9.79 -3.08 30.25
C ASN A 181 -8.56 -3.94 30.57
N GLU A 182 -7.91 -3.63 31.69
CA GLU A 182 -7.21 -4.62 32.48
C GLU A 182 -8.29 -5.59 32.97
N GLU A 183 -8.43 -6.71 32.27
CA GLU A 183 -9.24 -7.83 32.74
C GLU A 183 -8.65 -8.33 34.06
N SER A 184 -9.48 -8.20 35.10
CA SER A 184 -9.31 -8.77 36.44
C SER A 184 -9.58 -10.27 36.46
#